data_AF-A0A532DDZ1-F1
#
_entry.id   AF-A0A532DDZ1-F1
#
_cell.length_a   1.000
_cell.length_b   1.000
_cell.length_c   1.000
_cell.angle_alpha   90.00
_cell.angle_beta   90.00
_cell.angle_gamma   90.00
#
_symmetry.space_group_name_H-M   'P 1'
#
loop_
_entity.id
_entity.type
_entity.pdbx_description
1 polymer ?
#
loop_
_entity_poly.entity_id
_entity_poly.type
_entity_poly.pdbx_seq_one_letter_code
_entity_poly.pdbx_strand_id
1 'polypeptide(L)'
;MSAILFAGMIVVTLLGPVRAEEPPAPDGTVPIPASEVPDPPSAPASITPSRSDPFIMLRGSVWRTKAGIVFLKTPIGLLTLSSKTTLKDLKASQEVLFWVHDRHFVVEIRRRTDGSLVHRFLSGPMTPGTDNPRTLRWWGPDGDQIVQVGTQESHLTSHREGDSLTVEVDETNTISGVHDLQFDLQVSQAPPVGADVQLLLSGTVSKLKSNFVFVRTPVGLVMLNSKIGIPQVKVGQSLTLQIDRERVTVTLPPVVTTTSRRSTSRVQ
;
A
#
# COMPACT_ATOMS: atom_id res chain seq x y z
N MET A 1 -2.42 -50.31 21.77
CA MET A 1 -2.39 -50.64 23.21
C MET A 1 -1.60 -49.56 23.93
N SER A 2 -2.13 -49.13 25.07
CA SER A 2 -1.56 -48.25 26.11
C SER A 2 -1.46 -46.75 25.83
N ALA A 3 -2.53 -46.08 26.29
CA ALA A 3 -2.56 -44.70 26.77
C ALA A 3 -1.94 -44.60 28.18
N ILE A 4 -1.36 -43.44 28.53
CA ILE A 4 -1.17 -43.01 29.93
C ILE A 4 -1.50 -41.51 30.03
N LEU A 5 -2.57 -41.22 30.77
CA LEU A 5 -2.93 -39.94 31.39
C LEU A 5 -2.12 -39.74 32.68
N PHE A 6 -1.76 -38.50 33.03
CA PHE A 6 -1.77 -37.92 34.39
C PHE A 6 -1.81 -36.39 34.22
N ALA A 7 -2.90 -35.67 34.57
CA ALA A 7 -3.19 -35.06 35.89
C ALA A 7 -1.96 -34.30 36.46
N GLY A 8 -1.94 -33.01 36.79
CA GLY A 8 -2.97 -32.02 37.13
C GLY A 8 -2.38 -31.21 38.29
N MET A 9 -2.30 -29.87 38.22
CA MET A 9 -2.06 -29.04 39.41
C MET A 9 -2.59 -27.63 39.19
N ILE A 10 -3.70 -27.34 39.85
CA ILE A 10 -4.30 -26.01 40.02
C ILE A 10 -3.78 -25.49 41.36
N VAL A 11 -3.24 -24.27 41.39
CA VAL A 11 -2.98 -23.53 42.62
C VAL A 11 -3.94 -22.35 42.65
N VAL A 12 -4.97 -22.47 43.49
CA VAL A 12 -5.83 -21.39 43.96
C VAL A 12 -5.21 -20.86 45.25
N THR A 13 -5.03 -19.54 45.37
CA THR A 13 -4.84 -18.87 46.66
C THR A 13 -6.01 -17.91 46.89
N LEU A 14 -6.59 -18.03 48.08
CA LEU A 14 -7.78 -17.35 48.58
C LEU A 14 -7.38 -16.41 49.74
N LEU A 15 -8.20 -15.37 49.95
CA LEU A 15 -8.42 -14.58 51.19
C LEU A 15 -7.42 -13.45 51.50
N GLY A 16 -7.85 -12.24 51.88
CA GLY A 16 -9.16 -11.80 52.35
C GLY A 16 -9.29 -10.27 52.42
N PRO A 17 -10.43 -9.75 52.92
CA PRO A 17 -10.80 -8.33 52.83
C PRO A 17 -10.31 -7.54 54.05
N VAL A 18 -9.78 -6.35 53.84
CA VAL A 18 -9.48 -5.40 54.94
C VAL A 18 -10.56 -4.32 54.97
N ARG A 19 -11.50 -4.56 55.89
CA ARG A 19 -12.18 -3.67 56.83
C ARG A 19 -12.19 -2.15 56.53
N ALA A 20 -13.41 -1.64 56.36
CA ALA A 20 -13.76 -0.22 56.48
C ALA A 20 -14.06 0.15 57.95
N GLU A 21 -13.45 1.25 58.41
CA GLU A 21 -13.81 2.11 59.56
C GLU A 21 -12.88 3.34 59.42
N GLU A 22 -13.32 4.60 59.34
CA GLU A 22 -13.54 5.51 60.48
C GLU A 22 -13.91 6.95 59.95
N PRO A 23 -14.19 7.99 60.77
CA PRO A 23 -15.52 8.63 60.93
C PRO A 23 -15.48 10.18 60.69
N PRO A 24 -16.34 10.99 61.36
CA PRO A 24 -17.39 11.82 60.77
C PRO A 24 -16.96 13.21 60.28
N ALA A 25 -17.86 13.83 59.52
CA ALA A 25 -17.80 15.21 59.08
C ALA A 25 -17.92 16.22 60.25
N PRO A 26 -17.28 17.40 60.11
CA PRO A 26 -17.81 18.64 60.64
C PRO A 26 -18.11 19.64 59.52
N ASP A 27 -19.32 20.21 59.59
CA ASP A 27 -19.73 21.43 58.90
C ASP A 27 -18.73 22.57 59.14
N GLY A 28 -18.41 23.30 58.08
CA GLY A 28 -17.53 24.46 58.15
C GLY A 28 -17.39 25.13 56.79
N THR A 29 -18.35 25.98 56.44
CA THR A 29 -18.35 26.84 55.25
C THR A 29 -17.15 27.79 55.23
N VAL A 30 -16.27 27.65 54.22
CA VAL A 30 -15.42 28.72 53.68
C VAL A 30 -15.28 28.51 52.15
N PRO A 31 -15.52 29.52 51.30
CA PRO A 31 -15.55 29.33 49.85
C PRO A 31 -14.14 29.22 49.26
N ILE A 32 -13.87 28.13 48.54
CA ILE A 32 -12.63 27.92 47.78
C ILE A 32 -12.90 28.28 46.29
N PRO A 33 -12.01 29.05 45.64
CA PRO A 33 -12.22 29.53 44.27
C PRO A 33 -12.20 28.39 43.25
N ALA A 34 -12.93 28.59 42.14
CA ALA A 34 -13.10 27.66 41.04
C ALA A 34 -11.79 27.01 40.61
N SER A 35 -11.64 25.71 40.91
CA SER A 35 -10.60 24.87 40.33
C SER A 35 -11.13 24.31 39.01
N GLU A 36 -10.48 24.76 37.96
CA GLU A 36 -10.58 24.29 36.58
C GLU A 36 -10.50 22.76 36.55
N VAL A 37 -11.53 22.11 36.01
CA VAL A 37 -11.58 20.66 35.79
C VAL A 37 -10.55 20.33 34.71
N PRO A 38 -9.52 19.50 34.99
CA PRO A 38 -8.68 19.00 33.93
C PRO A 38 -9.49 18.01 33.09
N ASP A 39 -9.58 18.27 31.79
CA ASP A 39 -10.15 17.35 30.80
C ASP A 39 -9.56 15.94 30.96
N PRO A 40 -10.37 14.87 30.76
CA PRO A 40 -9.83 13.52 30.77
C PRO A 40 -8.78 13.38 29.65
N PRO A 41 -7.69 12.62 29.89
CA PRO A 41 -6.63 12.49 28.90
C PRO A 41 -7.21 11.89 27.62
N SER A 42 -7.22 12.71 26.56
CA SER A 42 -7.47 12.29 25.19
C SER A 42 -6.65 11.03 24.93
N ALA A 43 -7.35 9.91 24.66
CA ALA A 43 -6.72 8.69 24.20
C ALA A 43 -5.74 9.03 23.09
N PRO A 44 -4.52 8.46 23.08
CA PRO A 44 -3.55 8.75 22.03
C PRO A 44 -4.23 8.44 20.70
N ALA A 45 -4.37 9.47 19.86
CA ALA A 45 -4.81 9.30 18.50
C ALA A 45 -3.90 8.22 17.89
N SER A 46 -4.48 7.05 17.61
CA SER A 46 -3.82 5.99 16.87
C SER A 46 -3.32 6.63 15.59
N ILE A 47 -2.02 6.90 15.51
CA ILE A 47 -1.36 7.47 14.35
C ILE A 47 -1.39 6.36 13.29
N THR A 48 -2.52 6.24 12.61
CA THR A 48 -2.59 5.45 11.40
C THR A 48 -1.79 6.28 10.41
N PRO A 49 -0.63 5.82 9.90
CA PRO A 49 0.14 6.62 8.96
C PRO A 49 -0.79 7.03 7.83
N SER A 50 -0.88 8.34 7.58
CA SER A 50 -1.73 8.91 6.55
C SER A 50 -1.24 8.43 5.20
N ARG A 51 -1.83 7.33 4.74
CA ARG A 51 -1.50 6.65 3.50
C ARG A 51 -1.93 7.53 2.34
N SER A 52 -0.97 7.89 1.49
CA SER A 52 -1.24 8.60 0.24
C SER A 52 -1.92 7.66 -0.75
N ASP A 53 -2.90 8.17 -1.49
CA ASP A 53 -3.45 7.46 -2.65
C ASP A 53 -2.68 7.92 -3.90
N PRO A 54 -2.12 7.01 -4.72
CA PRO A 54 -2.10 5.56 -4.56
C PRO A 54 -1.00 5.05 -3.62
N PHE A 55 -1.29 3.94 -2.94
CA PHE A 55 -0.31 3.15 -2.21
C PHE A 55 -0.51 1.66 -2.50
N ILE A 56 0.56 0.96 -2.85
CA ILE A 56 0.55 -0.50 -3.01
C ILE A 56 1.77 -1.06 -2.28
N MET A 57 1.58 -2.15 -1.54
CA MET A 57 2.64 -2.99 -1.02
C MET A 57 2.25 -4.45 -1.26
N LEU A 58 3.03 -5.12 -2.10
CA LEU A 58 2.79 -6.50 -2.50
C LEU A 58 4.08 -7.31 -2.40
N ARG A 59 3.95 -8.48 -1.80
CA ARG A 59 4.95 -9.54 -1.87
C ARG A 59 4.47 -10.61 -2.84
N GLY A 60 5.34 -11.03 -3.75
CA GLY A 60 5.03 -12.02 -4.76
C GLY A 60 6.24 -12.88 -5.13
N SER A 61 6.05 -13.69 -6.16
CA SER A 61 7.13 -14.51 -6.69
C SER A 61 7.05 -14.65 -8.21
N VAL A 62 8.20 -14.75 -8.86
CA VAL A 62 8.30 -15.00 -10.29
C VAL A 62 7.69 -16.36 -10.60
N TRP A 63 6.60 -16.36 -11.38
CA TRP A 63 5.92 -17.58 -11.79
C TRP A 63 6.33 -18.03 -13.17
N ARG A 64 6.37 -17.10 -14.14
CA ARG A 64 6.70 -17.37 -15.54
C ARG A 64 7.40 -16.18 -16.15
N THR A 65 8.30 -16.43 -17.09
CA THR A 65 8.99 -15.41 -17.85
C THR A 65 8.77 -15.64 -19.35
N LYS A 66 8.72 -14.55 -20.09
CA LYS A 66 8.74 -14.46 -21.55
C LYS A 66 9.71 -13.36 -21.94
N ALA A 67 10.09 -13.28 -23.21
CA ALA A 67 10.96 -12.21 -23.70
C ALA A 67 10.37 -10.83 -23.31
N GLY A 68 11.08 -10.11 -22.45
CA GLY A 68 10.71 -8.78 -21.95
C GLY A 68 9.47 -8.71 -21.05
N ILE A 69 8.93 -9.84 -20.57
CA ILE A 69 7.72 -9.87 -19.73
C ILE A 69 7.87 -10.92 -18.64
N VAL A 70 7.58 -10.52 -17.39
CA VAL A 70 7.64 -11.39 -16.22
C VAL A 70 6.29 -11.39 -15.52
N PHE A 71 5.77 -12.59 -15.27
CA PHE A 71 4.51 -12.81 -14.56
C PHE A 71 4.79 -13.20 -13.12
N LEU A 72 4.24 -12.43 -12.20
CA LEU A 72 4.40 -12.59 -10.76
C LEU A 72 3.08 -13.05 -10.15
N LYS A 73 3.15 -14.11 -9.35
CA LYS A 73 2.02 -14.50 -8.47
C LYS A 73 2.06 -13.65 -7.21
N THR A 74 0.95 -13.01 -6.88
CA THR A 74 0.75 -12.28 -5.63
C THR A 74 -0.45 -12.87 -4.87
N PRO A 75 -0.61 -12.58 -3.57
CA PRO A 75 -1.75 -13.08 -2.80
C PRO A 75 -3.12 -12.61 -3.30
N ILE A 76 -3.17 -11.48 -4.03
CA ILE A 76 -4.42 -10.90 -4.54
C ILE A 76 -4.64 -11.11 -6.05
N GLY A 77 -3.67 -11.69 -6.75
CA GLY A 77 -3.79 -11.99 -8.17
C GLY A 77 -2.47 -12.03 -8.92
N LEU A 78 -2.43 -11.37 -10.08
CA LEU A 78 -1.30 -11.38 -11.01
C LEU A 78 -0.73 -9.97 -11.13
N LEU A 79 0.58 -9.85 -10.94
CA LEU A 79 1.35 -8.65 -11.28
C LEU A 79 2.23 -9.00 -12.47
N THR A 80 2.20 -8.19 -13.51
CA THR A 80 3.05 -8.36 -14.69
C THR A 80 4.05 -7.23 -14.73
N LEU A 81 5.32 -7.54 -14.93
CA LEU A 81 6.37 -6.57 -15.23
C LEU A 81 6.76 -6.70 -16.70
N SER A 82 6.97 -5.60 -17.40
CA SER A 82 7.43 -5.60 -18.78
C SER A 82 8.53 -4.58 -19.01
N SER A 83 9.50 -4.93 -19.84
CA SER A 83 10.62 -4.05 -20.23
C SER A 83 11.31 -4.62 -21.47
N LYS A 84 11.77 -3.74 -22.36
CA LYS A 84 12.61 -4.15 -23.51
C LYS A 84 14.09 -4.24 -23.14
N THR A 85 14.50 -3.62 -22.04
CA THR A 85 15.90 -3.40 -21.67
C THR A 85 16.38 -4.25 -20.49
N THR A 86 15.46 -4.74 -19.64
CA THR A 86 15.78 -5.56 -18.46
C THR A 86 14.90 -6.82 -18.36
N LEU A 87 14.87 -7.49 -17.21
CA LEU A 87 14.09 -8.69 -16.87
C LEU A 87 14.51 -10.02 -17.52
N LYS A 88 15.60 -10.04 -18.30
CA LYS A 88 16.04 -11.21 -19.09
C LYS A 88 16.60 -12.37 -18.26
N ASP A 89 17.04 -12.08 -17.04
CA ASP A 89 17.76 -12.99 -16.14
C ASP A 89 16.94 -13.38 -14.90
N LEU A 90 15.65 -13.02 -14.86
CA LEU A 90 14.78 -13.41 -13.76
C LEU A 90 14.46 -14.91 -13.81
N LYS A 91 14.56 -15.55 -12.66
CA LYS A 91 14.36 -16.99 -12.47
C LYS A 91 13.06 -17.25 -11.72
N ALA A 92 12.40 -18.35 -12.07
CA ALA A 92 11.21 -18.80 -11.36
C ALA A 92 11.47 -18.93 -9.85
N SER A 93 10.45 -18.62 -9.05
CA SER A 93 10.47 -18.63 -7.59
C SER A 93 11.32 -17.57 -6.91
N GLN A 94 12.00 -16.68 -7.65
CA GLN A 94 12.58 -15.47 -7.06
C GLN A 94 11.48 -14.65 -6.39
N GLU A 95 11.80 -14.11 -5.24
CA GLU A 95 10.91 -13.26 -4.48
C GLU A 95 10.88 -11.86 -5.08
N VAL A 96 9.69 -11.26 -5.11
CA VAL A 96 9.50 -9.88 -5.55
C VAL A 96 8.77 -9.09 -4.48
N LEU A 97 9.35 -7.96 -4.11
CA LEU A 97 8.70 -6.95 -3.29
C LEU A 97 8.38 -5.76 -4.19
N PHE A 98 7.13 -5.33 -4.16
CA PHE A 98 6.61 -4.29 -5.04
C PHE A 98 5.91 -3.22 -4.21
N TRP A 99 6.36 -1.99 -4.37
CA TRP A 99 5.76 -0.83 -3.72
C TRP A 99 5.35 0.22 -4.74
N VAL A 100 4.26 0.91 -4.44
CA VAL A 100 3.82 2.11 -5.14
C VAL A 100 3.47 3.14 -4.11
N HIS A 101 3.90 4.38 -4.33
CA HIS A 101 3.56 5.52 -3.50
C HIS A 101 3.53 6.78 -4.36
N ASP A 102 2.38 7.43 -4.45
CA ASP A 102 2.17 8.58 -5.33
C ASP A 102 2.55 8.23 -6.79
N ARG A 103 3.51 8.95 -7.38
CA ARG A 103 4.01 8.71 -8.75
C ARG A 103 5.26 7.81 -8.79
N HIS A 104 5.62 7.20 -7.67
CA HIS A 104 6.78 6.33 -7.57
C HIS A 104 6.39 4.87 -7.46
N PHE A 105 7.24 4.00 -7.99
CA PHE A 105 7.18 2.58 -7.65
C PHE A 105 8.58 1.98 -7.51
N VAL A 106 8.67 0.95 -6.69
CA VAL A 106 9.90 0.22 -6.41
C VAL A 106 9.66 -1.26 -6.63
N VAL A 107 10.59 -1.92 -7.31
CA VAL A 107 10.61 -3.37 -7.48
C VAL A 107 11.94 -3.89 -6.95
N GLU A 108 11.89 -4.66 -5.87
CA GLU A 108 13.04 -5.47 -5.44
C GLU A 108 12.83 -6.92 -5.84
N ILE A 109 13.84 -7.51 -6.47
CA ILE A 109 13.89 -8.94 -6.77
C ILE A 109 15.00 -9.57 -5.94
N ARG A 110 14.66 -10.63 -5.21
CA ARG A 110 15.57 -11.31 -4.28
C ARG A 110 15.70 -12.79 -4.58
N ARG A 111 16.88 -13.34 -4.31
CA ARG A 111 17.10 -14.79 -4.35
C ARG A 111 16.29 -15.45 -3.25
N ARG A 112 15.61 -16.55 -3.61
CA ARG A 112 14.82 -17.34 -2.65
C ARG A 112 15.68 -18.02 -1.58
N THR A 113 16.92 -18.36 -1.92
CA THR A 113 17.81 -19.18 -1.09
C THR A 113 18.33 -18.45 0.14
N ASP A 114 18.71 -17.18 -0.03
CA ASP A 114 19.41 -16.40 0.99
C ASP A 114 18.84 -14.98 1.15
N GLY A 115 17.82 -14.61 0.38
CA GLY A 115 17.20 -13.28 0.42
C GLY A 115 18.06 -12.16 -0.15
N SER A 116 19.21 -12.48 -0.77
CA SER A 116 20.11 -11.47 -1.31
C SER A 116 19.49 -10.75 -2.51
N LEU A 117 19.82 -9.47 -2.65
CA LEU A 117 19.31 -8.61 -3.70
C LEU A 117 19.84 -9.09 -5.07
N VAL A 118 18.94 -9.12 -6.05
CA VAL A 118 19.27 -9.43 -7.44
C VAL A 118 19.13 -8.18 -8.28
N HIS A 119 17.97 -7.51 -8.18
CA HIS A 119 17.72 -6.23 -8.81
C HIS A 119 16.92 -5.33 -7.87
N ARG A 120 17.19 -4.03 -7.93
CA ARG A 120 16.34 -2.99 -7.34
C ARG A 120 16.07 -1.94 -8.41
N PHE A 121 14.81 -1.84 -8.82
CA PHE A 121 14.35 -0.82 -9.73
C PHE A 121 13.62 0.28 -8.97
N LEU A 122 13.99 1.52 -9.24
CA LEU A 122 13.35 2.72 -8.71
C LEU A 122 12.73 3.47 -9.88
N SER A 123 11.44 3.77 -9.79
CA SER A 123 10.73 4.49 -10.84
C SER A 123 9.98 5.68 -10.26
N GLY A 124 9.96 6.77 -11.02
CA GLY A 124 9.25 7.99 -10.66
C GLY A 124 9.81 9.23 -11.36
N PRO A 125 9.29 10.42 -11.02
CA PRO A 125 9.82 11.69 -11.52
C PRO A 125 11.27 11.91 -11.08
N MET A 126 12.16 12.13 -12.05
CA MET A 126 13.56 12.43 -11.81
C MET A 126 13.68 13.75 -11.03
N THR A 127 14.28 13.68 -9.84
CA THR A 127 14.49 14.84 -8.97
C THR A 127 15.98 14.98 -8.67
N PRO A 128 16.62 16.11 -9.02
CA PRO A 128 18.02 16.38 -8.67
C PRO A 128 18.24 16.35 -7.15
N GLY A 129 19.43 15.91 -6.73
CA GLY A 129 19.87 16.09 -5.35
C GLY A 129 20.08 17.56 -5.02
N THR A 130 19.90 17.93 -3.74
CA THR A 130 20.02 19.32 -3.26
C THR A 130 21.45 19.85 -3.29
N ASP A 131 22.42 19.00 -2.93
CA ASP A 131 23.77 19.46 -2.58
C ASP A 131 24.85 18.96 -3.57
N ASN A 132 24.53 17.95 -4.39
CA ASN A 132 25.48 17.35 -5.32
C ASN A 132 24.83 17.07 -6.68
N PRO A 133 25.33 17.67 -7.78
CA PRO A 133 24.78 17.46 -9.13
C PRO A 133 24.94 16.02 -9.65
N ARG A 134 25.79 15.19 -9.01
CA ARG A 134 25.94 13.75 -9.31
C ARG A 134 25.04 12.85 -8.47
N THR A 135 24.05 13.44 -7.80
CA THR A 135 23.06 12.72 -7.02
C THR A 135 21.66 13.07 -7.46
N LEU A 136 20.78 12.10 -7.30
CA LEU A 136 19.36 12.21 -7.57
C LEU A 136 18.59 11.71 -6.35
N ARG A 137 17.34 12.16 -6.20
CA ARG A 137 16.44 11.74 -5.14
C ARG A 137 15.34 10.86 -5.72
N TRP A 138 15.14 9.70 -5.09
CA TRP A 138 14.01 8.81 -5.36
C TRP A 138 13.30 8.47 -4.07
N TRP A 139 12.00 8.20 -4.15
CA TRP A 139 11.29 7.55 -3.08
C TRP A 139 11.65 6.06 -3.00
N GLY A 140 11.84 5.56 -1.79
CA GLY A 140 11.99 4.15 -1.44
C GLY A 140 11.02 3.75 -0.31
N PRO A 141 10.93 2.45 0.03
CA PRO A 141 10.04 1.97 1.10
C PRO A 141 10.35 2.62 2.47
N ASP A 142 11.59 3.01 2.71
CA ASP A 142 12.03 3.71 3.93
C ASP A 142 11.92 5.25 3.82
N GLY A 143 11.32 5.76 2.74
CA GLY A 143 11.20 7.19 2.45
C GLY A 143 12.14 7.65 1.33
N ASP A 144 12.33 8.97 1.24
CA ASP A 144 13.19 9.57 0.23
C ASP A 144 14.66 9.15 0.45
N GLN A 145 15.31 8.73 -0.63
CA GLN A 145 16.69 8.27 -0.64
C GLN A 145 17.50 8.99 -1.73
N ILE A 146 18.79 9.16 -1.44
CA ILE A 146 19.78 9.70 -2.37
C ILE A 146 20.38 8.55 -3.17
N VAL A 147 20.44 8.72 -4.48
CA VAL A 147 20.99 7.76 -5.44
C VAL A 147 22.15 8.42 -6.19
N GLN A 148 23.27 7.71 -6.29
CA GLN A 148 24.46 8.17 -7.01
C GLN A 148 24.32 7.91 -8.50
N VAL A 149 24.61 8.89 -9.35
CA VAL A 149 24.48 8.74 -10.81
C VAL A 149 25.47 7.72 -11.39
N GLY A 150 26.64 7.57 -10.76
CA GLY A 150 27.66 6.61 -11.20
C GLY A 150 28.10 6.87 -12.65
N THR A 151 28.18 5.81 -13.45
CA THR A 151 28.63 5.88 -14.86
C THR A 151 27.51 6.26 -15.83
N GLN A 152 26.29 6.50 -15.35
CA GLN A 152 25.11 6.72 -16.18
C GLN A 152 24.84 8.20 -16.51
N GLU A 153 25.79 9.10 -16.25
CA GLU A 153 25.65 10.55 -16.49
C GLU A 153 25.13 10.83 -17.91
N SER A 154 25.73 10.23 -18.93
CA SER A 154 25.36 10.44 -20.34
C SER A 154 23.92 10.00 -20.66
N HIS A 155 23.46 8.87 -20.11
CA HIS A 155 22.10 8.38 -20.29
C HIS A 155 21.05 9.27 -19.61
N LEU A 156 21.44 9.99 -18.55
CA LEU A 156 20.55 10.86 -17.80
C LEU A 156 20.49 12.29 -18.38
N THR A 157 21.50 12.74 -19.12
CA THR A 157 21.49 14.08 -19.74
C THR A 157 20.35 14.32 -20.74
N SER A 158 19.77 13.25 -21.30
CA SER A 158 18.61 13.34 -22.19
C SER A 158 17.28 13.52 -21.44
N HIS A 159 17.28 13.37 -20.11
CA HIS A 159 16.11 13.49 -19.25
C HIS A 159 16.13 14.82 -18.51
N ARG A 160 14.95 15.39 -18.32
CA ARG A 160 14.73 16.62 -17.57
C ARG A 160 14.22 16.31 -16.18
N GLU A 161 14.40 17.26 -15.27
CA GLU A 161 13.72 17.21 -13.97
C GLU A 161 12.21 17.04 -14.17
N GLY A 162 11.62 16.11 -13.42
CA GLY A 162 10.22 15.73 -13.51
C GLY A 162 9.90 14.65 -14.54
N ASP A 163 10.83 14.30 -15.45
CA ASP A 163 10.62 13.19 -16.38
C ASP A 163 10.47 11.88 -15.61
N SER A 164 9.50 11.05 -16.00
CA SER A 164 9.31 9.74 -15.40
C SER A 164 10.37 8.77 -15.94
N LEU A 165 11.20 8.27 -15.03
CA LEU A 165 12.34 7.42 -15.34
C LEU A 165 12.33 6.18 -14.46
N THR A 166 12.76 5.04 -14.99
CA THR A 166 13.14 3.88 -14.16
C THR A 166 14.64 3.68 -14.21
N VAL A 167 15.25 3.55 -13.04
CA VAL A 167 16.67 3.24 -12.87
C VAL A 167 16.83 1.92 -12.12
N GLU A 168 17.86 1.17 -12.48
CA GLU A 168 18.36 0.06 -11.67
C GLU A 168 19.49 0.58 -10.79
N VAL A 169 19.48 0.19 -9.51
CA VAL A 169 20.54 0.55 -8.56
C VAL A 169 21.17 -0.69 -7.95
N ASP A 170 22.46 -0.59 -7.66
CA ASP A 170 23.20 -1.63 -6.94
C ASP A 170 23.00 -1.54 -5.41
N GLU A 171 23.68 -2.41 -4.67
CA GLU A 171 23.61 -2.45 -3.20
C GLU A 171 24.15 -1.18 -2.52
N THR A 172 24.92 -0.36 -3.24
CA THR A 172 25.47 0.92 -2.75
C THR A 172 24.57 2.12 -3.08
N ASN A 173 23.38 1.89 -3.65
CA ASN A 173 22.49 2.91 -4.20
C ASN A 173 23.17 3.75 -5.31
N THR A 174 23.97 3.10 -6.15
CA THR A 174 24.52 3.69 -7.38
C THR A 174 23.77 3.17 -8.59
N ILE A 175 23.43 4.06 -9.53
CA ILE A 175 22.72 3.68 -10.76
C ILE A 175 23.61 2.77 -11.61
N SER A 176 23.11 1.56 -11.88
CA SER A 176 23.72 0.58 -12.76
C SER A 176 23.09 0.57 -14.15
N GLY A 177 21.84 1.02 -14.29
CA GLY A 177 21.13 1.04 -15.57
C GLY A 177 19.90 1.96 -15.60
N VAL A 178 19.45 2.28 -16.82
CA VAL A 178 18.25 3.08 -17.10
C VAL A 178 17.31 2.26 -17.98
N HIS A 179 16.03 2.16 -17.59
CA HIS A 179 15.11 1.15 -18.12
C HIS A 179 13.71 1.68 -18.43
N ASP A 180 13.00 0.92 -19.27
CA ASP A 180 11.61 1.14 -19.68
C ASP A 180 10.63 0.23 -18.93
N LEU A 181 10.86 0.02 -17.63
CA LEU A 181 10.06 -0.90 -16.82
C LEU A 181 8.62 -0.38 -16.65
N GLN A 182 7.66 -1.26 -16.92
CA GLN A 182 6.24 -1.02 -16.72
C GLN A 182 5.62 -2.16 -15.92
N PHE A 183 4.44 -1.92 -15.35
CA PHE A 183 3.70 -2.96 -14.67
C PHE A 183 2.19 -2.91 -14.99
N ASP A 184 1.57 -4.08 -14.90
CA ASP A 184 0.12 -4.25 -14.96
C ASP A 184 -0.35 -5.06 -13.74
N LEU A 185 -1.35 -4.55 -13.02
CA LEU A 185 -1.91 -5.21 -11.84
C LEU A 185 -3.32 -5.77 -12.11
N GLN A 186 -3.47 -7.06 -11.86
CA GLN A 186 -4.77 -7.73 -11.84
C GLN A 186 -5.07 -8.25 -10.42
N VAL A 187 -6.12 -7.71 -9.81
CA VAL A 187 -6.68 -8.14 -8.53
C VAL A 187 -7.84 -9.09 -8.81
N SER A 188 -7.63 -10.38 -8.58
CA SER A 188 -8.59 -11.42 -8.94
C SER A 188 -9.22 -12.16 -7.76
N GLN A 189 -8.70 -11.96 -6.55
CA GLN A 189 -9.17 -12.62 -5.33
C GLN A 189 -8.94 -11.74 -4.10
N ALA A 190 -9.67 -12.01 -3.03
CA ALA A 190 -9.36 -11.46 -1.71
C ALA A 190 -8.02 -12.06 -1.21
N PRO A 191 -7.22 -11.29 -0.45
CA PRO A 191 -6.00 -11.81 0.13
C PRO A 191 -6.29 -12.96 1.11
N PRO A 192 -5.48 -14.04 1.12
CA PRO A 192 -5.62 -15.10 2.10
C PRO A 192 -5.22 -14.62 3.51
N VAL A 193 -5.68 -15.34 4.52
CA VAL A 193 -5.35 -15.09 5.94
C VAL A 193 -3.83 -15.01 6.13
N GLY A 194 -3.37 -13.97 6.81
CA GLY A 194 -1.95 -13.72 7.06
C GLY A 194 -1.14 -13.24 5.85
N ALA A 195 -1.77 -12.90 4.73
CA ALA A 195 -1.06 -12.29 3.60
C ALA A 195 -0.56 -10.87 3.94
N ASP A 196 0.70 -10.61 3.63
CA ASP A 196 1.27 -9.27 3.72
C ASP A 196 0.97 -8.50 2.43
N VAL A 197 -0.24 -7.95 2.38
CA VAL A 197 -0.73 -7.12 1.30
C VAL A 197 -1.37 -5.89 1.88
N GLN A 198 -1.02 -4.74 1.30
CA GLN A 198 -1.75 -3.53 1.54
C GLN A 198 -1.92 -2.78 0.21
N LEU A 199 -3.13 -2.28 -0.06
CA LEU A 199 -3.45 -1.53 -1.27
C LEU A 199 -4.47 -0.44 -0.95
N LEU A 200 -4.20 0.77 -1.42
CA LEU A 200 -5.13 1.89 -1.47
C LEU A 200 -5.01 2.50 -2.87
N LEU A 201 -6.10 2.49 -3.62
CA LEU A 201 -6.08 2.89 -5.01
C LEU A 201 -7.42 3.47 -5.44
N SER A 202 -7.44 4.75 -5.78
CA SER A 202 -8.59 5.37 -6.42
C SER A 202 -8.45 5.43 -7.94
N GLY A 203 -9.59 5.42 -8.62
CA GLY A 203 -9.63 5.57 -10.06
C GLY A 203 -11.03 5.52 -10.64
N THR A 204 -11.09 5.61 -11.97
CA THR A 204 -12.35 5.65 -12.72
C THR A 204 -12.52 4.39 -13.56
N VAL A 205 -13.71 3.79 -13.50
CA VAL A 205 -14.08 2.64 -14.32
C VAL A 205 -14.04 3.05 -15.80
N SER A 206 -13.12 2.47 -16.53
CA SER A 206 -12.91 2.74 -17.96
C SER A 206 -13.63 1.72 -18.85
N LYS A 207 -13.77 0.48 -18.37
CA LYS A 207 -14.37 -0.62 -19.14
C LYS A 207 -14.90 -1.70 -18.21
N LEU A 208 -15.97 -2.36 -18.64
CA LEU A 208 -16.50 -3.59 -18.05
C LEU A 208 -16.39 -4.70 -19.10
N LYS A 209 -15.78 -5.84 -18.75
CA LYS A 209 -15.70 -6.98 -19.66
C LYS A 209 -15.71 -8.28 -18.87
N SER A 210 -16.71 -9.13 -19.14
CA SER A 210 -16.93 -10.37 -18.38
C SER A 210 -16.99 -10.08 -16.88
N ASN A 211 -16.23 -10.80 -16.06
CA ASN A 211 -16.13 -10.58 -14.61
C ASN A 211 -15.07 -9.53 -14.22
N PHE A 212 -14.57 -8.71 -15.15
CA PHE A 212 -13.53 -7.72 -14.84
C PHE A 212 -14.03 -6.29 -15.02
N VAL A 213 -13.72 -5.48 -14.01
CA VAL A 213 -13.83 -4.02 -13.99
C VAL A 213 -12.43 -3.46 -14.24
N PHE A 214 -12.27 -2.66 -15.29
CA PHE A 214 -11.00 -2.02 -15.63
C PHE A 214 -11.01 -0.60 -15.09
N VAL A 215 -10.13 -0.31 -14.14
CA VAL A 215 -10.06 0.97 -13.45
C VAL A 215 -8.82 1.71 -13.91
N ARG A 216 -9.00 2.92 -14.44
CA ARG A 216 -7.90 3.84 -14.75
C ARG A 216 -7.50 4.57 -13.48
N THR A 217 -6.24 4.47 -13.11
CA THR A 217 -5.66 5.02 -11.87
C THR A 217 -4.45 5.90 -12.22
N PRO A 218 -3.93 6.69 -11.27
CA PRO A 218 -2.73 7.49 -11.50
C PRO A 218 -1.50 6.67 -11.92
N VAL A 219 -1.45 5.39 -11.53
CA VAL A 219 -0.32 4.49 -11.77
C VAL A 219 -0.57 3.50 -12.92
N GLY A 220 -1.65 3.70 -13.68
CA GLY A 220 -1.98 2.89 -14.86
C GLY A 220 -3.35 2.21 -14.77
N LEU A 221 -3.53 1.16 -15.57
CA LEU A 221 -4.77 0.41 -15.64
C LEU A 221 -4.73 -0.77 -14.68
N VAL A 222 -5.72 -0.87 -13.79
CA VAL A 222 -5.85 -2.00 -12.86
C VAL A 222 -7.11 -2.79 -13.18
N MET A 223 -6.95 -4.11 -13.23
CA MET A 223 -8.04 -5.05 -13.51
C MET A 223 -8.57 -5.65 -12.21
N LEU A 224 -9.85 -5.43 -11.90
CA LEU A 224 -10.50 -5.93 -10.71
C LEU A 224 -11.53 -6.99 -11.07
N ASN A 225 -11.44 -8.17 -10.47
CA ASN A 225 -12.48 -9.20 -10.61
C ASN A 225 -13.71 -8.80 -9.79
N SER A 226 -14.88 -8.69 -10.42
CA SER A 226 -16.12 -8.29 -9.77
C SER A 226 -16.54 -9.23 -8.62
N LYS A 227 -16.06 -10.48 -8.63
CA LYS A 227 -16.38 -11.49 -7.61
C LYS A 227 -15.68 -11.27 -6.26
N ILE A 228 -14.75 -10.32 -6.15
CA ILE A 228 -14.03 -10.06 -4.89
C ILE A 228 -14.75 -9.08 -3.95
N GLY A 229 -16.04 -8.83 -4.19
CA GLY A 229 -16.82 -7.84 -3.45
C GLY A 229 -16.81 -6.45 -4.07
N ILE A 230 -16.53 -6.33 -5.37
CA ILE A 230 -16.72 -5.06 -6.08
C ILE A 230 -18.23 -4.83 -6.27
N PRO A 231 -18.79 -3.70 -5.81
CA PRO A 231 -20.19 -3.38 -6.03
C PRO A 231 -20.49 -3.23 -7.53
N GLN A 232 -21.77 -3.25 -7.90
CA GLN A 232 -22.16 -2.92 -9.28
C GLN A 232 -21.76 -1.48 -9.59
N VAL A 233 -20.91 -1.32 -10.60
CA VAL A 233 -20.39 -0.03 -11.06
C VAL A 233 -20.66 0.16 -12.54
N LYS A 234 -20.71 1.42 -12.98
CA LYS A 234 -20.87 1.80 -14.39
C LYS A 234 -19.57 2.38 -14.94
N VAL A 235 -19.39 2.33 -16.25
CA VAL A 235 -18.30 3.06 -16.93
C VAL A 235 -18.44 4.55 -16.63
N GLY A 236 -17.31 5.21 -16.34
CA GLY A 236 -17.23 6.61 -15.92
C GLY A 236 -17.39 6.82 -14.40
N GLN A 237 -17.79 5.80 -13.65
CA GLN A 237 -17.90 5.90 -12.19
C GLN A 237 -16.53 5.82 -11.52
N SER A 238 -16.29 6.67 -10.53
CA SER A 238 -15.09 6.60 -9.70
C SER A 238 -15.28 5.61 -8.55
N LEU A 239 -14.20 4.96 -8.13
CA LEU A 239 -14.18 4.09 -6.96
C LEU A 239 -12.82 4.19 -6.26
N THR A 240 -12.80 3.86 -4.98
CA THR A 240 -11.58 3.67 -4.19
C THR A 240 -11.56 2.23 -3.70
N LEU A 241 -10.51 1.49 -4.07
CA LEU A 241 -10.25 0.15 -3.59
C LEU A 241 -9.26 0.22 -2.44
N GLN A 242 -9.61 -0.40 -1.32
CA GLN A 242 -8.73 -0.60 -0.18
C GLN A 242 -8.65 -2.09 0.12
N ILE A 243 -7.43 -2.63 0.20
CA ILE A 243 -7.17 -3.99 0.66
C ILE A 243 -6.16 -3.91 1.78
N ASP A 244 -6.54 -4.33 2.97
CA ASP A 244 -5.64 -4.39 4.12
C ASP A 244 -5.72 -5.77 4.76
N ARG A 245 -4.60 -6.50 4.71
CA ARG A 245 -4.41 -7.86 5.25
C ARG A 245 -5.42 -8.87 4.68
N GLU A 246 -6.66 -8.84 5.17
CA GLU A 246 -7.73 -9.81 4.88
C GLU A 246 -9.01 -9.16 4.35
N ARG A 247 -9.11 -7.82 4.39
CA ARG A 247 -10.34 -7.10 4.05
C ARG A 247 -10.22 -6.40 2.72
N VAL A 248 -11.25 -6.57 1.88
CA VAL A 248 -11.45 -5.79 0.66
C VAL A 248 -12.59 -4.82 0.94
N THR A 249 -12.32 -3.52 0.78
CA THR A 249 -13.31 -2.45 0.93
C THR A 249 -13.33 -1.63 -0.35
N VAL A 250 -14.52 -1.34 -0.86
CA VAL A 250 -14.71 -0.47 -2.02
C VAL A 250 -15.62 0.68 -1.65
N THR A 251 -15.11 1.89 -1.80
CA THR A 251 -15.86 3.12 -1.56
C THR A 251 -16.21 3.78 -2.89
N LEU A 252 -17.48 4.12 -3.07
CA LEU A 252 -17.98 4.88 -4.21
C LEU A 252 -18.24 6.32 -3.74
N PRO A 253 -17.81 7.36 -4.47
CA PRO A 253 -18.18 8.72 -4.14
C PRO A 253 -19.70 8.88 -4.26
N PRO A 254 -20.31 9.76 -3.43
CA PRO A 254 -21.75 9.99 -3.46
C PRO A 254 -22.17 10.45 -4.86
N VAL A 255 -23.19 9.79 -5.41
CA VAL A 255 -23.78 10.21 -6.68
C VAL A 255 -24.51 11.53 -6.44
N VAL A 256 -23.91 12.64 -6.86
CA VAL A 256 -24.62 13.93 -6.90
C VAL A 256 -25.72 13.79 -7.94
N THR A 257 -26.92 13.49 -7.47
CA THR A 257 -28.10 13.43 -8.32
C THR A 257 -28.51 14.87 -8.59
N THR A 258 -28.10 15.42 -9.72
CA THR A 258 -28.67 16.67 -10.21
C THR A 258 -30.13 16.41 -10.53
N THR A 259 -31.01 16.74 -9.59
CA THR A 259 -32.45 16.80 -9.82
C THR A 259 -32.69 17.83 -10.93
N SER A 260 -32.84 17.35 -12.16
CA SER A 260 -33.34 18.14 -13.27
C SER A 260 -34.75 18.61 -12.89
N ARG A 261 -34.84 19.85 -12.43
CA ARG A 261 -36.11 20.55 -12.20
C ARG A 261 -36.76 20.74 -13.56
N ARG A 262 -37.55 19.75 -13.99
CA ARG A 262 -38.41 19.82 -15.16
C ARG A 262 -39.36 21.00 -14.97
N SER A 263 -39.05 22.13 -15.59
CA SER A 263 -39.99 23.25 -15.70
C SER A 263 -41.15 22.78 -16.56
N THR A 264 -42.25 22.39 -15.93
CA THR A 264 -43.54 22.36 -16.60
C THR A 264 -43.98 23.80 -16.81
N SER A 265 -43.65 24.38 -17.95
CA SER A 265 -44.33 25.56 -18.47
C SER A 265 -45.75 25.13 -18.83
N ARG A 266 -46.70 25.53 -17.97
CA ARG A 266 -48.13 25.40 -18.17
C ARG A 266 -48.62 26.68 -18.88
N VAL A 267 -49.12 26.49 -20.09
CA VAL A 267 -50.19 27.21 -20.81
C VAL A 267 -50.57 28.61 -20.30
N GLN A 268 -50.46 29.60 -21.18
CA GLN A 268 -51.57 30.51 -21.49
C GLN A 268 -51.55 30.88 -22.97
#